data_AF-A0A2V8DF00-F1
#
_entry.id   AF-A0A2V8DF00-F1
#
_cell.length_a   1.000
_cell.length_b   1.000
_cell.length_c   1.000
_cell.angle_alpha   90.00
_cell.angle_beta   90.00
_cell.angle_gamma   90.00
#
_symmetry.space_group_name_H-M   'P 1'
#
loop_
_entity.id
_entity.type
_entity.pdbx_description
1 polymer ?
#
loop_
_entity_poly.entity_id
_entity_poly.type
_entity_poly.pdbx_seq_one_letter_code
_entity_poly.pdbx_strand_id
1 'polypeptide(L)'
;RGQRGSVDYVVEHSLLLPIRLAVFCPAGDLHPLTAVVFMTAAVGVASALRWKRIGVFWPYITAGGALSWTALFWGGLHPALALVPVIPFLPHAARDRGLFVDAAPGAHDPLSEFERWSRLSVQVILFLFGLVNAGVEIGAIGTGTWAVLGALIIGKPLGIGLSIAIAVAAGLHLPPRLGWRDVVVTGCAAGIGFTVALFFATAAFPAGPLLDQAKLGALLSVASAAVTAVAAAVLRVGRFTASRGERP
;
A
#
# COMPACT_ATOMS: atom_id res chain seq x y z
N ARG A 1 11.10 14.81 23.61
CA ARG A 1 11.52 13.46 24.09
C ARG A 1 10.78 12.32 23.38
N GLY A 2 9.50 12.45 23.00
CA GLY A 2 8.75 11.39 22.28
C GLY A 2 9.18 11.06 20.83
N GLN A 3 9.83 11.98 20.10
CA GLN A 3 10.26 11.74 18.72
C GLN A 3 11.54 10.91 18.57
N ARG A 4 12.33 10.73 19.65
CA ARG A 4 13.57 9.95 19.59
C ARG A 4 13.25 8.44 19.62
N GLY A 5 12.32 8.05 20.50
CA GLY A 5 11.80 6.68 20.54
C GLY A 5 11.17 6.23 19.22
N SER A 6 10.40 7.08 18.53
CA SER A 6 9.80 6.71 17.23
C SER A 6 10.83 6.40 16.14
N VAL A 7 12.03 7.00 16.19
CA VAL A 7 13.09 6.69 15.22
C VAL A 7 13.77 5.39 15.60
N ASP A 8 14.03 5.16 16.88
CA ASP A 8 14.65 3.93 17.37
C ASP A 8 13.75 2.70 17.06
N TYR A 9 12.43 2.80 17.26
CA TYR A 9 11.48 1.75 16.86
C TYR A 9 11.42 1.52 15.35
N VAL A 10 11.46 2.59 14.54
CA VAL A 10 11.45 2.47 13.07
C VAL A 10 12.74 1.83 12.57
N VAL A 11 13.89 2.16 13.15
CA VAL A 11 15.19 1.57 12.80
C VAL A 11 15.19 0.08 13.15
N GLU A 12 14.76 -0.32 14.35
CA GLU A 12 14.67 -1.74 14.74
C GLU A 12 13.69 -2.54 13.86
N HIS A 13 12.51 -1.99 13.57
CA HIS A 13 11.54 -2.66 12.68
C HIS A 13 11.99 -2.68 11.21
N SER A 14 12.71 -1.66 10.74
CA SER A 14 13.23 -1.60 9.36
C SER A 14 14.38 -2.58 9.12
N LEU A 15 15.12 -2.95 10.16
CA LEU A 15 16.14 -4.01 10.12
C LEU A 15 15.51 -5.41 10.05
N LEU A 16 14.37 -5.60 10.71
CA LEU A 16 13.63 -6.87 10.69
C LEU A 16 12.78 -7.06 9.42
N LEU A 17 12.39 -5.96 8.75
CA LEU A 17 11.57 -5.97 7.54
C LEU A 17 12.19 -6.77 6.38
N PRO A 18 13.46 -6.56 5.95
CA PRO A 18 14.07 -7.32 4.87
C PRO A 18 14.27 -8.80 5.25
N ILE A 19 14.52 -9.12 6.52
CA ILE A 19 14.64 -10.51 7.00
C ILE A 19 13.29 -11.24 6.85
N ARG A 20 12.18 -10.58 7.23
CA ARG A 20 10.83 -11.16 7.10
C ARG A 20 10.38 -11.27 5.64
N LEU A 21 10.75 -10.31 4.80
CA LEU A 21 10.41 -10.34 3.37
C LEU A 21 11.26 -11.35 2.58
N ALA A 22 12.55 -11.50 2.90
CA ALA A 22 13.43 -12.50 2.27
C ALA A 22 12.98 -13.95 2.54
N VAL A 23 12.30 -14.19 3.67
CA VAL A 23 11.67 -15.49 4.00
C VAL A 23 10.44 -15.76 3.12
N PHE A 24 9.76 -14.72 2.60
CA PHE A 24 8.47 -14.86 1.92
C PHE A 24 8.56 -14.87 0.38
N CYS A 25 9.64 -14.35 -0.22
CA CYS A 25 9.84 -14.34 -1.67
C CYS A 25 11.35 -14.28 -2.05
N PRO A 26 12.05 -15.42 -2.16
CA PRO A 26 13.42 -15.45 -2.65
C PRO A 26 13.44 -15.38 -4.18
N ALA A 27 13.74 -14.22 -4.76
CA ALA A 27 13.81 -14.04 -6.21
C ALA A 27 15.20 -14.23 -6.85
N GLY A 28 16.24 -14.64 -6.09
CA GLY A 28 17.59 -14.85 -6.66
C GLY A 28 18.70 -15.16 -5.65
N ASP A 29 19.95 -15.14 -6.14
CA ASP A 29 21.17 -15.47 -5.38
C ASP A 29 21.31 -14.60 -4.13
N LEU A 30 21.19 -15.25 -2.97
CA LEU A 30 21.14 -14.59 -1.67
C LEU A 30 22.54 -14.15 -1.24
N HIS A 31 22.83 -12.85 -1.36
CA HIS A 31 23.81 -12.18 -0.51
C HIS A 31 23.08 -11.38 0.60
N PRO A 32 22.48 -12.06 1.60
CA PRO A 32 21.63 -11.41 2.59
C PRO A 32 22.42 -10.39 3.43
N LEU A 33 23.72 -10.63 3.61
CA LEU A 33 24.61 -9.72 4.31
C LEU A 33 24.83 -8.40 3.55
N THR A 34 24.98 -8.42 2.22
CA THR A 34 25.18 -7.17 1.45
C THR A 34 23.89 -6.35 1.41
N ALA A 35 22.74 -7.00 1.22
CA ALA A 35 21.43 -6.36 1.27
C ALA A 35 21.19 -5.65 2.62
N VAL A 36 21.51 -6.30 3.74
CA VAL A 36 21.39 -5.68 5.07
C VAL A 36 22.36 -4.50 5.23
N VAL A 37 23.62 -4.62 4.78
CA VAL A 37 24.60 -3.52 4.85
C VAL A 37 24.18 -2.30 4.02
N PHE A 38 23.68 -2.50 2.80
CA PHE A 38 23.18 -1.40 1.98
C PHE A 38 21.90 -0.78 2.56
N MET A 39 21.02 -1.60 3.15
CA MET A 39 19.81 -1.09 3.80
C MET A 39 20.13 -0.28 5.06
N THR A 40 21.06 -0.74 5.90
CA THR A 40 21.51 0.01 7.08
C THR A 40 22.21 1.30 6.67
N ALA A 41 23.00 1.28 5.60
CA ALA A 41 23.59 2.48 5.02
C ALA A 41 22.52 3.45 4.50
N ALA A 42 21.50 2.98 3.79
CA ALA A 42 20.38 3.80 3.30
C ALA A 42 19.64 4.50 4.45
N VAL A 43 19.31 3.74 5.50
CA VAL A 43 18.66 4.25 6.72
C VAL A 43 19.58 5.22 7.46
N GLY A 44 20.88 4.92 7.54
CA GLY A 44 21.89 5.79 8.15
C GLY A 44 22.02 7.14 7.42
N VAL A 45 22.06 7.13 6.09
CA VAL A 45 22.06 8.35 5.26
C VAL A 45 20.78 9.14 5.46
N ALA A 46 19.60 8.51 5.40
CA ALA A 46 18.32 9.18 5.63
C ALA A 46 18.24 9.79 7.05
N SER A 47 18.74 9.06 8.05
CA SER A 47 18.83 9.53 9.44
C SER A 47 19.78 10.71 9.59
N ALA A 48 20.93 10.69 8.92
CA ALA A 48 21.92 11.77 8.94
C ALA A 48 21.40 13.04 8.25
N LEU A 49 20.71 12.91 7.11
CA LEU A 49 20.04 14.01 6.42
C LEU A 49 18.96 14.64 7.30
N ARG A 50 18.18 13.80 8.00
CA ARG A 50 17.17 14.23 8.99
C ARG A 50 17.80 14.94 10.17
N TRP A 51 18.94 14.46 10.68
CA TRP A 51 19.67 15.11 11.76
C TRP A 51 20.15 16.51 11.35
N LYS A 52 20.61 16.66 10.10
CA LYS A 52 21.01 17.95 9.51
C LYS A 52 19.82 18.87 9.16
N ARG A 53 18.58 18.46 9.45
CA ARG A 53 17.34 19.21 9.18
C ARG A 53 17.22 19.71 7.73
N ILE A 54 17.64 18.89 6.78
CA ILE A 54 17.51 19.23 5.35
C ILE A 54 16.02 19.18 4.97
N GLY A 55 15.46 20.35 4.66
CA GLY A 55 14.06 20.51 4.25
C GLY A 55 13.81 20.26 2.76
N VAL A 56 14.69 19.51 2.10
CA VAL A 56 14.58 19.21 0.66
C VAL A 56 14.43 17.70 0.51
N PHE A 57 13.44 17.24 -0.25
CA PHE A 57 13.15 15.81 -0.40
C PHE A 57 14.13 15.08 -1.33
N TRP A 58 14.73 15.77 -2.31
CA TRP A 58 15.61 15.19 -3.34
C TRP A 58 16.76 14.34 -2.77
N PRO A 59 17.56 14.80 -1.78
CA PRO A 59 18.65 14.00 -1.21
C PRO A 59 18.17 12.70 -0.54
N TYR A 60 16.96 12.67 0.00
CA TYR A 60 16.41 11.47 0.61
C TYR A 60 16.09 10.41 -0.45
N ILE A 61 15.55 10.82 -1.59
CA ILE A 61 15.22 9.90 -2.69
C ILE A 61 16.47 9.42 -3.40
N THR A 62 17.39 10.32 -3.75
CA THR A 62 18.56 9.95 -4.55
C THR A 62 19.59 9.18 -3.73
N ALA A 63 19.86 9.58 -2.48
CA ALA A 63 20.83 8.89 -1.65
C ALA A 63 20.20 7.72 -0.89
N GLY A 64 19.11 7.95 -0.15
CA GLY A 64 18.43 6.91 0.61
C GLY A 64 17.68 5.91 -0.28
N GLY A 65 16.91 6.41 -1.25
CA GLY A 65 16.13 5.57 -2.17
C GLY A 65 17.00 4.74 -3.10
N ALA A 66 18.07 5.27 -3.69
CA ALA A 66 18.95 4.49 -4.56
C ALA A 66 19.70 3.39 -3.78
N LEU A 67 20.19 3.69 -2.57
CA LEU A 67 20.85 2.70 -1.71
C LEU A 67 19.88 1.60 -1.24
N SER A 68 18.64 1.97 -0.89
CA SER A 68 17.61 0.99 -0.54
C SER A 68 17.18 0.17 -1.76
N TRP A 69 17.15 0.78 -2.95
CA TRP A 69 16.85 0.09 -4.21
C TRP A 69 17.91 -0.96 -4.52
N THR A 70 19.21 -0.64 -4.38
CA THR A 70 20.28 -1.61 -4.54
C THR A 70 20.21 -2.70 -3.46
N ALA A 71 19.89 -2.34 -2.22
CA ALA A 71 19.73 -3.31 -1.14
C ALA A 71 18.64 -4.34 -1.45
N LEU A 72 17.48 -3.89 -1.96
CA LEU A 72 16.37 -4.79 -2.30
C LEU A 72 16.64 -5.61 -3.55
N PHE A 73 17.23 -5.02 -4.59
CA PHE A 73 17.58 -5.71 -5.82
C PHE A 73 18.53 -6.90 -5.55
N TRP A 74 19.56 -6.69 -4.74
CA TRP A 74 20.50 -7.75 -4.34
C TRP A 74 19.94 -8.66 -3.24
N GLY A 75 18.96 -8.17 -2.47
CA GLY A 75 18.25 -8.94 -1.45
C GLY A 75 17.15 -9.85 -1.99
N GLY A 76 16.94 -9.89 -3.31
CA GLY A 76 15.90 -10.70 -3.94
C GLY A 76 14.47 -10.18 -3.71
N LEU A 77 14.32 -8.92 -3.31
CA LEU A 77 13.03 -8.26 -3.11
C LEU A 77 12.71 -7.30 -4.25
N HIS A 78 11.42 -7.10 -4.52
CA HIS A 78 11.02 -6.22 -5.62
C HIS A 78 11.52 -4.79 -5.36
N PRO A 79 12.31 -4.20 -6.28
CA PRO A 79 12.88 -2.86 -6.07
C PRO A 79 11.85 -1.73 -5.97
N ALA A 80 10.57 -2.01 -6.23
CA ALA A 80 9.48 -1.05 -6.08
C ALA A 80 9.24 -0.67 -4.61
N LEU A 81 9.70 -1.50 -3.66
CA LEU A 81 9.59 -1.26 -2.22
C LEU A 81 10.72 -0.38 -1.67
N ALA A 82 11.66 0.08 -2.51
CA ALA A 82 12.87 0.80 -2.08
C ALA A 82 12.60 2.08 -1.29
N LEU A 83 11.47 2.75 -1.55
CA LEU A 83 11.17 3.99 -0.87
C LEU A 83 10.51 3.76 0.50
N VAL A 84 9.94 2.57 0.75
CA VAL A 84 9.18 2.25 1.98
C VAL A 84 10.03 2.45 3.25
N PRO A 85 11.29 2.00 3.33
CA PRO A 85 12.12 2.22 4.51
C PRO A 85 12.57 3.68 4.67
N VAL A 86 12.60 4.45 3.59
CA VAL A 86 13.14 5.82 3.57
C VAL A 86 12.07 6.84 3.94
N ILE A 87 10.81 6.61 3.54
CA ILE A 87 9.69 7.55 3.76
C ILE A 87 9.55 7.98 5.23
N PRO A 88 9.62 7.11 6.26
CA PRO A 88 9.49 7.53 7.66
C PRO A 88 10.52 8.58 8.11
N PHE A 89 11.65 8.68 7.42
CA PHE A 89 12.74 9.62 7.73
C PHE A 89 12.57 10.98 7.05
N LEU A 90 11.65 11.12 6.09
CA LEU A 90 11.29 12.42 5.54
C LEU A 90 10.74 13.32 6.67
N PRO A 91 11.08 14.61 6.71
CA PRO A 91 10.48 15.53 7.67
C PRO A 91 8.98 15.71 7.38
N HIS A 92 8.15 15.41 8.37
CA HIS A 92 6.70 15.58 8.32
C HIS A 92 6.26 16.57 9.40
N ALA A 93 5.26 17.40 9.10
CA ALA A 93 4.66 18.27 10.11
C ALA A 93 4.00 17.43 11.22
N ALA A 94 4.31 17.73 12.48
CA ALA A 94 3.91 16.92 13.64
C ALA A 94 2.42 17.06 14.05
N ARG A 95 1.57 17.67 13.21
CA ARG A 95 0.15 17.87 13.50
C ARG A 95 -0.69 17.78 12.25
N ASP A 96 -1.23 16.59 12.03
CA ASP A 96 -2.51 16.45 11.35
C ASP A 96 -3.59 16.86 12.38
N ARG A 97 -4.24 18.01 12.19
CA ARG A 97 -5.31 18.48 13.09
C ARG A 97 -6.62 17.73 12.77
N GLY A 98 -6.59 16.41 12.73
CA GLY A 98 -7.76 15.59 12.43
C GLY A 98 -8.19 15.65 10.96
N LEU A 99 -8.83 14.57 10.52
CA LEU A 99 -9.20 14.23 9.14
C LEU A 99 -10.01 15.29 8.34
N PHE A 100 -10.38 16.41 8.96
CA PHE A 100 -11.27 17.45 8.42
C PHE A 100 -10.85 18.89 8.76
N VAL A 101 -9.64 19.10 9.29
CA VAL A 101 -9.11 20.46 9.45
C VAL A 101 -8.06 20.67 8.38
N ASP A 102 -8.39 21.52 7.40
CA ASP A 102 -7.43 21.94 6.39
C ASP A 102 -6.15 22.42 7.06
N ALA A 103 -5.02 21.85 6.62
CA ALA A 103 -3.71 22.32 7.05
C ALA A 103 -3.61 23.84 6.80
N ALA A 104 -3.08 24.59 7.77
CA ALA A 104 -2.98 26.03 7.66
C ALA A 104 -2.33 26.43 6.32
N PRO A 105 -2.88 27.41 5.57
CA PRO A 105 -2.30 27.85 4.31
C PRO A 105 -0.83 28.25 4.53
N GLY A 106 0.11 27.48 3.97
CA GLY A 106 1.55 27.74 4.08
C GLY A 106 2.38 26.74 4.90
N ALA A 107 1.81 25.64 5.41
CA ALA A 107 2.60 24.53 5.95
C ALA A 107 3.27 23.75 4.79
N HIS A 108 4.44 24.20 4.34
CA HIS A 108 5.28 23.50 3.37
C HIS A 108 6.16 22.48 4.09
N ASP A 109 5.73 21.22 4.17
CA ASP A 109 6.61 20.13 4.57
C ASP A 109 7.14 19.36 3.34
N PRO A 110 8.39 18.84 3.40
CA PRO A 110 9.02 18.15 2.27
C PRO A 110 8.26 16.92 1.76
N LEU A 111 7.49 16.23 2.61
CA LEU A 111 6.67 15.11 2.15
C LEU A 111 5.46 15.59 1.34
N SER A 112 4.72 16.59 1.82
CA SER A 112 3.59 17.12 1.05
C SER A 112 4.02 17.63 -0.32
N GLU A 113 5.22 18.21 -0.43
CA GLU A 113 5.79 18.58 -1.73
C GLU A 113 6.13 17.37 -2.59
N PHE A 114 6.76 16.34 -2.01
CA PHE A 114 7.03 15.08 -2.69
C PHE A 114 5.75 14.38 -3.16
N GLU A 115 4.70 14.35 -2.35
CA GLU A 115 3.39 13.75 -2.69
C GLU A 115 2.76 14.48 -3.87
N ARG A 116 2.70 15.82 -3.81
CA ARG A 116 2.16 16.65 -4.91
C ARG A 116 2.93 16.43 -6.20
N TRP A 117 4.26 16.41 -6.14
CA TRP A 117 5.11 16.20 -7.30
C TRP A 117 4.98 14.78 -7.88
N SER A 118 4.90 13.77 -7.03
CA SER A 118 4.86 12.36 -7.45
C SER A 118 3.49 11.92 -7.94
N ARG A 119 2.40 12.59 -7.55
CA ARG A 119 1.02 12.20 -7.89
C ARG A 119 0.82 12.00 -9.40
N LEU A 120 1.25 12.95 -10.22
CA LEU A 120 1.11 12.87 -11.67
C LEU A 120 1.99 11.76 -12.25
N SER A 121 3.25 11.69 -11.83
CA SER A 121 4.20 10.67 -12.28
C SER A 121 3.70 9.26 -11.95
N VAL A 122 3.24 9.01 -10.73
CA VAL A 122 2.70 7.72 -10.29
C VAL A 122 1.44 7.36 -11.06
N GLN A 123 0.54 8.32 -11.32
CA GLN A 123 -0.66 8.06 -12.09
C GLN A 123 -0.34 7.63 -13.53
N VAL A 124 0.60 8.31 -14.20
CA VAL A 124 1.05 7.96 -15.55
C VAL A 124 1.73 6.60 -15.55
N ILE A 125 2.62 6.33 -14.58
CA ILE A 125 3.34 5.05 -14.47
C ILE A 125 2.35 3.92 -14.22
N LEU A 126 1.38 4.06 -13.30
CA LEU A 126 0.38 3.03 -13.02
C LEU A 126 -0.55 2.79 -14.22
N PHE A 127 -0.89 3.84 -14.97
CA PHE A 127 -1.66 3.71 -16.20
C PHE A 127 -0.90 2.90 -17.26
N LEU A 128 0.35 3.27 -17.54
CA LEU A 128 1.20 2.56 -18.49
C LEU A 128 1.51 1.13 -18.03
N PHE A 129 1.74 0.93 -16.73
CA PHE A 129 1.93 -0.38 -16.11
C PHE A 129 0.71 -1.28 -16.35
N GLY A 130 -0.48 -0.76 -16.09
CA GLY A 130 -1.73 -1.45 -16.38
C GLY A 130 -1.86 -1.79 -17.85
N LEU A 131 -1.59 -0.82 -18.74
CA LEU A 131 -1.71 -1.00 -20.18
C LEU A 131 -0.78 -2.10 -20.73
N VAL A 132 0.48 -2.12 -20.31
CA VAL A 132 1.47 -3.12 -20.73
C VAL A 132 1.14 -4.51 -20.19
N ASN A 133 0.64 -4.61 -18.96
CA ASN A 133 0.39 -5.89 -18.31
C ASN A 133 -1.03 -6.43 -18.51
N ALA A 134 -1.96 -5.61 -19.00
CA ALA A 134 -3.34 -6.02 -19.31
C ALA A 134 -3.48 -6.73 -20.67
N GLY A 135 -2.43 -6.72 -21.50
CA GLY A 135 -2.38 -7.50 -22.74
C GLY A 135 -2.24 -8.99 -22.46
N VAL A 136 -3.33 -9.63 -22.04
CA VAL A 136 -3.43 -11.08 -21.79
C VAL A 136 -4.45 -11.72 -22.71
N GLU A 137 -4.16 -12.94 -23.16
CA GLU A 137 -5.06 -13.70 -24.02
C GLU A 137 -6.32 -14.10 -23.26
N ILE A 138 -7.49 -13.66 -23.74
CA ILE A 138 -8.80 -13.96 -23.11
C ILE A 138 -9.09 -15.47 -23.10
N GLY A 139 -8.42 -16.25 -23.96
CA GLY A 139 -8.50 -17.72 -23.96
C GLY A 139 -7.86 -18.41 -22.75
N ALA A 140 -7.06 -17.69 -21.95
CA ALA A 140 -6.37 -18.23 -20.78
C ALA A 140 -7.25 -18.30 -19.52
N ILE A 141 -8.57 -18.48 -19.64
CA ILE A 141 -9.42 -18.67 -18.46
C ILE A 141 -9.12 -20.04 -17.85
N GLY A 142 -8.74 -20.05 -16.58
CA GLY A 142 -8.48 -21.29 -15.85
C GLY A 142 -8.63 -21.13 -14.35
N THR A 143 -8.21 -22.16 -13.61
CA THR A 143 -8.33 -22.20 -12.15
C THR A 143 -7.65 -21.00 -11.48
N GLY A 144 -6.52 -20.52 -12.01
CA GLY A 144 -5.82 -19.35 -11.49
C GLY A 144 -6.65 -18.05 -11.56
N THR A 145 -7.43 -17.87 -12.62
CA THR A 145 -8.31 -16.71 -12.81
C THR A 145 -9.37 -16.65 -11.71
N TRP A 146 -10.07 -17.76 -11.49
CA TRP A 146 -11.11 -17.85 -10.47
C TRP A 146 -10.55 -17.77 -9.05
N ALA A 147 -9.38 -18.36 -8.81
CA ALA A 147 -8.72 -18.27 -7.52
C ALA A 147 -8.34 -16.83 -7.16
N VAL A 148 -7.70 -16.10 -8.07
CA VAL A 148 -7.32 -14.69 -7.85
C VAL A 148 -8.56 -13.80 -7.73
N LEU A 149 -9.54 -13.97 -8.62
CA LEU A 149 -10.77 -13.20 -8.59
C LEU A 149 -11.55 -13.42 -7.28
N GLY A 150 -11.70 -14.68 -6.85
CA GLY A 150 -12.33 -15.03 -5.59
C GLY A 150 -11.57 -14.49 -4.38
N ALA A 151 -10.24 -14.56 -4.39
CA ALA A 151 -9.40 -13.99 -3.35
C ALA A 151 -9.58 -12.46 -3.23
N LEU A 152 -9.79 -11.74 -4.34
CA LEU A 152 -10.00 -10.29 -4.32
C LEU A 152 -11.43 -9.92 -3.93
N ILE A 153 -12.44 -10.59 -4.50
CA ILE A 153 -13.86 -10.28 -4.26
C ILE A 153 -14.30 -10.71 -2.86
N ILE A 154 -13.84 -11.87 -2.38
CA ILE A 154 -14.27 -12.44 -1.09
C ILE A 154 -13.20 -12.20 -0.02
N GLY A 155 -11.94 -12.43 -0.34
CA GLY A 155 -10.86 -12.36 0.63
C GLY A 155 -10.66 -10.96 1.21
N LYS A 156 -10.76 -9.88 0.41
CA LYS A 156 -10.59 -8.52 0.91
C LYS A 156 -11.74 -8.06 1.84
N PRO A 157 -13.02 -8.23 1.50
CA PRO A 157 -14.10 -7.91 2.44
C PRO A 157 -14.04 -8.73 3.72
N LEU A 158 -13.79 -10.04 3.62
CA LEU A 158 -13.69 -10.91 4.80
C LEU A 158 -12.50 -10.53 5.68
N GLY A 159 -11.34 -10.25 5.08
CA GLY A 159 -10.15 -9.84 5.81
C GLY A 159 -10.37 -8.53 6.57
N ILE A 160 -10.92 -7.51 5.89
CA ILE A 160 -11.23 -6.21 6.49
C ILE A 160 -12.27 -6.37 7.61
N GLY A 161 -13.36 -7.10 7.35
CA GLY A 161 -14.41 -7.35 8.34
C GLY A 161 -13.89 -8.08 9.58
N LEU A 162 -13.07 -9.12 9.39
CA LEU A 162 -12.48 -9.88 10.48
C LEU A 162 -11.47 -9.04 11.28
N SER A 163 -10.61 -8.27 10.62
CA SER A 163 -9.66 -7.38 11.31
C SER A 163 -10.39 -6.34 12.17
N ILE A 164 -11.49 -5.77 11.67
CA ILE A 164 -12.32 -4.85 12.43
C ILE A 164 -13.03 -5.56 13.57
N ALA A 165 -13.56 -6.77 13.36
CA ALA A 165 -14.18 -7.56 14.43
C ALA A 165 -13.20 -7.89 15.56
N ILE A 166 -11.97 -8.26 15.23
CA ILE A 166 -10.91 -8.50 16.22
C ILE A 166 -10.56 -7.20 16.97
N ALA A 167 -10.43 -6.08 16.26
CA ALA A 167 -10.19 -4.78 16.88
C ALA A 167 -11.30 -4.38 17.86
N VAL A 168 -12.56 -4.63 17.49
CA VAL A 168 -13.72 -4.37 18.36
C VAL A 168 -13.72 -5.30 19.57
N ALA A 169 -13.42 -6.59 19.37
CA ALA A 169 -13.29 -7.55 20.46
C ALA A 169 -12.15 -7.19 21.42
N ALA A 170 -11.09 -6.55 20.94
CA ALA A 170 -9.97 -6.03 21.75
C ALA A 170 -10.29 -4.71 22.47
N GLY A 171 -11.53 -4.20 22.39
CA GLY A 171 -11.98 -3.00 23.10
C GLY A 171 -11.86 -1.70 22.31
N LEU A 172 -11.53 -1.75 21.02
CA LEU A 172 -11.63 -0.58 20.13
C LEU A 172 -13.08 -0.38 19.68
N HIS A 173 -13.45 0.85 19.35
CA HIS A 173 -14.82 1.18 18.96
C HIS A 173 -14.83 1.74 17.54
N LEU A 174 -15.88 1.41 16.77
CA LEU A 174 -16.10 2.05 15.49
C LEU A 174 -16.44 3.54 15.69
N PRO A 175 -16.01 4.43 14.78
CA PRO A 175 -16.40 5.83 14.83
C PRO A 175 -17.94 6.00 14.87
N PRO A 176 -18.46 7.05 15.52
CA PRO A 176 -19.91 7.21 15.77
C PRO A 176 -20.80 7.20 14.53
N ARG A 177 -20.23 7.44 13.35
CA ARG A 177 -20.93 7.52 12.07
C ARG A 177 -20.70 6.30 11.16
N LEU A 178 -19.94 5.30 11.60
CA LEU A 178 -19.65 4.09 10.84
C LEU A 178 -20.34 2.88 11.48
N GLY A 179 -21.21 2.23 10.72
CA GLY A 179 -21.83 0.95 11.09
C GLY A 179 -21.20 -0.24 10.38
N TRP A 180 -21.59 -1.45 10.80
CA TRP A 180 -21.17 -2.70 10.16
C TRP A 180 -21.53 -2.80 8.67
N ARG A 181 -22.59 -2.10 8.24
CA ARG A 181 -22.97 -2.01 6.82
C ARG A 181 -21.93 -1.23 6.01
N ASP A 182 -21.41 -0.14 6.57
CA ASP A 182 -20.39 0.67 5.93
C ASP A 182 -19.07 -0.09 5.81
N VAL A 183 -18.76 -0.92 6.82
CA VAL A 183 -17.60 -1.83 6.80
C VAL A 183 -17.70 -2.82 5.66
N VAL A 184 -18.85 -3.46 5.46
CA VAL A 184 -19.06 -4.41 4.35
C VAL A 184 -18.89 -3.72 2.99
N VAL A 185 -19.52 -2.55 2.80
CA VAL A 185 -19.43 -1.80 1.54
C VAL A 185 -17.99 -1.34 1.27
N THR A 186 -17.30 -0.84 2.29
CA THR A 186 -15.89 -0.43 2.17
C THR A 186 -14.97 -1.63 1.91
N GLY A 187 -15.27 -2.78 2.51
CA GLY A 187 -14.58 -4.04 2.24
C GLY A 187 -14.71 -4.47 0.78
N CYS A 188 -15.92 -4.40 0.21
CA CYS A 188 -16.15 -4.65 -1.21
C CYS A 188 -15.41 -3.64 -2.11
N ALA A 189 -15.40 -2.35 -1.73
CA ALA A 189 -14.70 -1.31 -2.47
C ALA A 189 -13.18 -1.56 -2.52
N ALA A 190 -12.61 -2.05 -1.41
CA ALA A 190 -11.21 -2.45 -1.35
C ALA A 190 -10.87 -3.62 -2.30
N GLY A 191 -11.88 -4.40 -2.70
CA GLY A 191 -11.81 -5.46 -3.72
C GLY A 191 -11.36 -4.99 -5.11
N ILE A 192 -11.40 -3.68 -5.38
CA ILE A 192 -10.93 -3.08 -6.64
C ILE A 192 -9.39 -3.06 -6.59
N GLY A 193 -8.78 -4.19 -6.94
CA GLY A 193 -7.35 -4.44 -6.74
C GLY A 193 -6.50 -4.36 -8.00
N PHE A 194 -7.08 -4.02 -9.16
CA PHE A 194 -6.49 -4.12 -10.50
C PHE A 194 -4.96 -3.96 -10.56
N THR A 195 -4.40 -2.78 -10.24
CA THR A 195 -2.97 -2.49 -10.39
C THR A 195 -2.11 -3.25 -9.40
N VAL A 196 -2.52 -3.29 -8.13
CA VAL A 196 -1.77 -3.95 -7.05
C VAL A 196 -1.79 -5.47 -7.24
N ALA A 197 -2.94 -6.04 -7.59
CA ALA A 197 -3.08 -7.46 -7.89
C ALA A 197 -2.26 -7.86 -9.12
N LEU A 198 -2.26 -7.02 -10.16
CA LEU A 198 -1.45 -7.24 -11.36
C LEU A 198 0.05 -7.19 -11.06
N PHE A 199 0.47 -6.22 -10.24
CA PHE A 199 1.84 -6.12 -9.72
C PHE A 199 2.27 -7.38 -8.97
N PHE A 200 1.44 -7.86 -8.03
CA PHE A 200 1.74 -9.09 -7.30
C PHE A 200 1.74 -10.32 -8.20
N ALA A 201 0.83 -10.42 -9.18
CA ALA A 201 0.81 -11.54 -10.12
C ALA A 201 2.12 -11.60 -10.93
N THR A 202 2.58 -10.47 -11.47
CA THR A 202 3.84 -10.39 -12.23
C THR A 202 5.08 -10.60 -11.38
N ALA A 203 5.00 -10.31 -10.08
CA ALA A 203 6.11 -10.53 -9.15
C ALA A 203 6.17 -11.97 -8.63
N ALA A 204 5.01 -12.65 -8.51
CA ALA A 204 4.91 -13.97 -7.90
C ALA A 204 5.06 -15.12 -8.90
N PHE A 205 4.63 -14.93 -10.15
CA PHE A 205 4.61 -16.00 -11.15
C PHE A 205 5.59 -15.74 -12.30
N PRO A 206 6.39 -16.74 -12.70
CA PRO A 206 7.20 -16.64 -13.90
C PRO A 206 6.31 -16.63 -15.16
N ALA A 207 6.88 -16.23 -16.30
CA ALA A 207 6.16 -16.22 -17.57
C ALA A 207 5.63 -17.62 -17.92
N GLY A 208 4.32 -17.71 -18.17
CA GLY A 208 3.63 -18.96 -18.50
C GLY A 208 2.11 -18.87 -18.29
N PRO A 209 1.39 -19.97 -18.53
CA PRO A 209 -0.08 -19.98 -18.52
C PRO A 209 -0.70 -19.56 -17.19
N LEU A 210 -0.01 -19.84 -16.07
CA LEU A 210 -0.48 -19.49 -14.73
C LEU A 210 -0.42 -17.98 -14.48
N LEU A 211 0.60 -17.29 -15.01
CA LEU A 211 0.69 -15.84 -14.92
C LEU A 211 -0.45 -15.19 -15.71
N ASP A 212 -0.76 -15.68 -16.91
CA ASP A 212 -1.84 -15.13 -17.73
C ASP A 212 -3.21 -15.33 -17.07
N GLN A 213 -3.45 -16.51 -16.49
CA GLN A 213 -4.63 -16.78 -15.66
C GLN A 213 -4.75 -15.81 -14.48
N ALA A 214 -3.65 -15.58 -13.75
CA ALA A 214 -3.62 -14.70 -12.59
C ALA A 214 -3.81 -13.23 -12.98
N LYS A 215 -3.17 -12.77 -14.06
CA LYS A 215 -3.36 -11.44 -14.64
C LYS A 215 -4.83 -11.24 -15.01
N LEU A 216 -5.45 -12.16 -15.75
CA LEU A 216 -6.88 -12.08 -16.08
C LEU A 216 -7.76 -11.98 -14.82
N GLY A 217 -7.48 -12.77 -13.78
CA GLY A 217 -8.21 -12.69 -12.51
C GLY A 217 -8.07 -11.31 -11.84
N ALA A 218 -6.87 -10.72 -11.89
CA ALA A 218 -6.62 -9.36 -11.42
C ALA A 218 -7.35 -8.30 -12.26
N LEU A 219 -7.41 -8.44 -13.60
CA LEU A 219 -8.15 -7.52 -14.47
C LEU A 219 -9.66 -7.56 -14.15
N LEU A 220 -10.20 -8.77 -13.95
CA LEU A 220 -11.61 -8.98 -13.60
C LEU A 220 -11.99 -8.42 -12.23
N SER A 221 -11.02 -8.09 -11.37
CA SER A 221 -11.28 -7.47 -10.06
C SER A 221 -11.97 -6.10 -10.14
N VAL A 222 -11.96 -5.44 -11.31
CA VAL A 222 -12.75 -4.22 -11.54
C VAL A 222 -14.26 -4.50 -11.40
N ALA A 223 -14.70 -5.74 -11.60
CA ALA A 223 -16.09 -6.16 -11.34
C ALA A 223 -16.48 -5.99 -9.86
N SER A 224 -15.52 -5.96 -8.93
CA SER A 224 -15.76 -5.61 -7.51
C SER A 224 -16.42 -4.24 -7.35
N ALA A 225 -16.21 -3.30 -8.29
CA ALA A 225 -16.87 -2.01 -8.27
C ALA A 225 -18.40 -2.16 -8.45
N ALA A 226 -18.84 -3.04 -9.34
CA ALA A 226 -20.26 -3.35 -9.52
C ALA A 226 -20.83 -4.04 -8.27
N VAL A 227 -20.11 -5.02 -7.70
CA VAL A 227 -20.48 -5.68 -6.44
C VAL A 227 -20.64 -4.67 -5.31
N THR A 228 -19.70 -3.72 -5.20
CA THR A 228 -19.74 -2.63 -4.22
C THR A 228 -20.96 -1.74 -4.41
N ALA A 229 -21.28 -1.36 -5.65
CA ALA A 229 -22.45 -0.54 -5.95
C ALA A 229 -23.76 -1.25 -5.57
N VAL A 230 -23.87 -2.54 -5.86
CA VAL A 230 -25.03 -3.36 -5.46
C VAL A 230 -25.11 -3.48 -3.94
N ALA A 231 -24.01 -3.80 -3.27
CA ALA A 231 -23.96 -3.89 -1.81
C ALA A 231 -24.35 -2.56 -1.14
N ALA A 232 -23.86 -1.43 -1.66
CA ALA A 232 -24.21 -0.10 -1.17
C ALA A 232 -25.70 0.21 -1.33
N ALA A 233 -26.29 -0.16 -2.48
CA ALA A 233 -27.72 0.02 -2.75
C ALA A 233 -28.60 -0.85 -1.83
N VAL A 234 -28.27 -2.14 -1.69
CA VAL A 234 -29.01 -3.09 -0.84
C VAL A 234 -28.92 -2.71 0.64
N LEU A 235 -27.75 -2.32 1.12
CA LEU A 235 -27.51 -1.97 2.51
C LEU A 235 -27.89 -0.51 2.86
N ARG A 236 -28.28 0.29 1.86
CA ARG A 236 -28.64 1.72 1.97
C ARG A 236 -27.56 2.57 2.63
N VAL A 237 -26.32 2.38 2.18
CA VAL A 237 -25.12 3.06 2.70
C VAL A 237 -24.78 4.28 1.84
N GLY A 238 -24.30 5.36 2.46
CA GLY A 238 -23.85 6.57 1.79
C GLY A 238 -25.00 7.38 1.19
N ARG A 239 -24.93 7.69 -0.11
CA ARG A 239 -25.97 8.49 -0.81
C ARG A 239 -27.38 7.86 -0.80
N PHE A 240 -27.49 6.58 -0.45
CA PHE A 240 -28.74 5.84 -0.35
C PHE A 240 -29.30 5.79 1.07
N THR A 241 -28.60 6.38 2.04
CA THR A 241 -29.11 6.55 3.39
C THR A 241 -30.20 7.62 3.35
N ALA A 242 -31.45 7.21 3.56
CA ALA A 242 -32.56 8.14 3.79
C ALA A 242 -32.17 9.07 4.95
N SER A 243 -32.32 10.39 4.77
CA SER A 243 -32.03 11.40 5.79
C SER A 243 -32.69 10.99 7.10
N ARG A 244 -31.90 10.46 8.03
CA ARG A 244 -32.38 10.09 9.35
C ARG A 244 -32.61 11.42 10.06
N GLY A 245 -33.87 11.86 10.08
CA GLY A 245 -34.30 13.05 10.78
C GLY A 245 -33.72 13.06 12.19
N GLU A 246 -33.21 14.24 12.57
CA GLU A 246 -32.82 14.57 13.92
C GLU A 246 -33.89 14.06 14.88
N ARG A 247 -33.52 13.13 15.76
CA ARG A 247 -34.38 12.82 16.91
C ARG A 247 -33.95 13.78 18.03
N PRO A 248 -34.91 14.45 18.68
CA PRO A 248 -34.66 15.40 19.77
C PRO A 248 -34.00 14.74 20.97
#